data_AF-A0A5M3Z8T7-F1
#
_entry.id   AF-A0A5M3Z8T7-F1
#
_cell.length_a   1.000
_cell.length_b   1.000
_cell.length_c   1.000
_cell.angle_alpha   90.00
_cell.angle_beta   90.00
_cell.angle_gamma   90.00
#
_symmetry.space_group_name_H-M   'P 1'
#
loop_
_entity.id
_entity.type
_entity.pdbx_description
1 polymer ?
#
loop_
_entity_poly.entity_id
_entity_poly.type
_entity_poly.pdbx_seq_one_letter_code
_entity_poly.pdbx_strand_id
1 'polypeptide(L)'
;MADWLMRFSKKEAFPGIERRRRGDQFASHARKLFDLTNISVETIQSCILLGTICYADAQPKSETLYYSVAIRLALILDIPRRQCTDEIERQVNLRNEETFLSLHNGAKITASPHGRGVWAEMAVLSQIWAQIHELNKQSVGENMDSNALNHTVDDLARQLYRWAAALPSTLQETAENLQRYTALGLGNAFAALHLGYHYYFEVLFYRFLAKSAGSDPANPSIRGYRRQCEEHALAFCDLLYRSRATDQCQCLYGMVGHMLVVTSTIYIHILLFSDQEEQVSLARQRLALNFKILTDLQSFWVTLDVALSRLQVFHNACNRSIDESFRMDQWMLTFILEHGSSVTERTFPGSPSLPGTLQGWYAQEFTS
;
A
#
# COMPACT_ATOMS: atom_id res chain seq x y z
N MET A 1 -5.77 -19.84 -4.25
CA MET A 1 -4.58 -19.68 -5.12
C MET A 1 -4.92 -19.69 -6.61
N ALA A 2 -5.78 -20.60 -7.09
CA ALA A 2 -6.18 -20.65 -8.51
C ALA A 2 -6.81 -19.33 -9.02
N ASP A 3 -7.69 -18.69 -8.25
CA ASP A 3 -8.33 -17.41 -8.58
C ASP A 3 -7.33 -16.33 -9.05
N TRP A 4 -6.29 -16.10 -8.26
CA TRP A 4 -5.25 -15.09 -8.52
C TRP A 4 -4.43 -15.42 -9.77
N LEU A 5 -4.01 -16.68 -9.93
CA LEU A 5 -3.20 -17.11 -11.07
C LEU A 5 -3.95 -16.98 -12.41
N MET A 6 -5.28 -17.14 -12.40
CA MET A 6 -6.07 -17.04 -13.63
C MET A 6 -6.19 -15.61 -14.16
N ARG A 7 -6.14 -14.60 -13.28
CA ARG A 7 -6.12 -13.18 -13.69
C ARG A 7 -4.88 -12.84 -14.52
N PHE A 8 -3.76 -13.51 -14.25
CA PHE A 8 -2.47 -13.33 -14.95
C PHE A 8 -2.24 -14.31 -16.11
N SER A 9 -3.08 -15.33 -16.25
CA SER A 9 -2.92 -16.35 -17.29
C SER A 9 -3.11 -15.77 -18.70
N LYS A 10 -2.16 -16.05 -19.60
CA LYS A 10 -2.27 -15.72 -21.04
C LYS A 10 -2.92 -16.85 -21.86
N LYS A 11 -3.29 -17.98 -21.24
CA LYS A 11 -3.83 -19.15 -21.96
C LYS A 11 -5.22 -18.85 -22.55
N GLU A 12 -5.51 -19.44 -23.71
CA GLU A 12 -6.77 -19.34 -24.46
C GLU A 12 -7.99 -19.95 -23.73
N ALA A 13 -7.82 -20.52 -22.53
CA ALA A 13 -8.88 -21.16 -21.75
C ALA A 13 -9.98 -20.19 -21.24
N PHE A 14 -9.89 -18.89 -21.54
CA PHE A 14 -10.84 -17.86 -21.11
C PHE A 14 -11.31 -16.97 -22.26
N PRO A 15 -11.93 -17.52 -23.32
CA PRO A 15 -12.44 -16.70 -24.41
C PRO A 15 -13.58 -15.80 -23.89
N GLY A 16 -13.47 -14.50 -24.11
CA GLY A 16 -14.52 -13.53 -23.75
C GLY A 16 -14.64 -13.16 -22.26
N ILE A 17 -13.81 -13.71 -21.37
CA ILE A 17 -13.82 -13.35 -19.93
C ILE A 17 -12.72 -12.33 -19.62
N GLU A 18 -13.15 -11.15 -19.12
CA GLU A 18 -12.24 -10.10 -18.65
C GLU A 18 -11.23 -10.66 -17.64
N ARG A 19 -9.95 -10.26 -17.74
CA ARG A 19 -8.86 -10.78 -16.88
C ARG A 19 -9.21 -10.73 -15.39
N ARG A 20 -9.72 -9.59 -14.93
CA ARG A 20 -10.15 -9.35 -13.55
C ARG A 20 -11.34 -10.21 -13.06
N ARG A 21 -12.05 -10.91 -13.96
CA ARG A 21 -13.22 -11.76 -13.66
C ARG A 21 -12.93 -13.27 -13.79
N ARG A 22 -11.73 -13.65 -14.26
CA ARG A 22 -11.38 -15.06 -14.51
C ARG A 22 -11.33 -15.92 -13.24
N GLY A 23 -11.20 -15.29 -12.09
CA GLY A 23 -11.18 -15.94 -10.79
C GLY A 23 -12.56 -16.25 -10.20
N ASP A 24 -13.62 -15.54 -10.62
CA ASP A 24 -14.92 -15.51 -9.96
C ASP A 24 -15.51 -16.89 -9.63
N GLN A 25 -15.41 -17.83 -10.57
CA GLN A 25 -15.94 -19.18 -10.39
C GLN A 25 -15.20 -19.94 -9.29
N PHE A 26 -13.88 -19.78 -9.22
CA PHE A 26 -13.05 -20.37 -8.17
C PHE A 26 -13.32 -19.73 -6.82
N ALA A 27 -13.46 -18.40 -6.77
CA ALA A 27 -13.84 -17.69 -5.55
C ALA A 27 -15.24 -18.11 -5.05
N SER A 28 -16.21 -18.25 -5.96
CA SER A 28 -17.56 -18.74 -5.63
C SER A 28 -17.52 -20.16 -5.08
N HIS A 29 -16.74 -21.05 -5.70
CA HIS A 29 -16.60 -22.42 -5.23
C HIS A 29 -15.90 -22.50 -3.87
N ALA A 30 -14.81 -21.74 -3.67
CA ALA A 30 -14.11 -21.67 -2.39
C ALA A 30 -15.04 -21.20 -1.26
N ARG A 31 -15.89 -20.19 -1.51
CA ARG A 31 -16.90 -19.73 -0.53
C ARG A 31 -17.93 -20.79 -0.17
N LYS A 32 -18.31 -21.67 -1.10
CA LYS A 32 -19.26 -22.77 -0.83
C LYS A 32 -18.64 -23.89 0.01
N LEU A 33 -17.34 -24.14 -0.18
CA LEU A 33 -16.58 -25.14 0.58
C LEU A 33 -16.10 -24.63 1.93
N PHE A 34 -16.15 -23.32 2.16
CA PHE A 34 -15.65 -22.70 3.37
C PHE A 34 -16.55 -23.06 4.56
N ASP A 35 -15.98 -23.81 5.50
CA ASP A 35 -16.63 -24.20 6.75
C ASP A 35 -15.92 -23.56 7.94
N LEU A 36 -16.61 -22.63 8.59
CA LEU A 36 -16.10 -21.87 9.73
C LEU A 36 -16.10 -22.69 11.03
N THR A 37 -16.81 -23.81 11.07
CA THR A 37 -16.87 -24.69 12.25
C THR A 37 -15.63 -25.57 12.38
N ASN A 38 -14.89 -25.78 11.28
CA ASN A 38 -13.61 -26.45 11.29
C ASN A 38 -12.51 -25.48 11.76
N ILE A 39 -12.11 -25.56 13.02
CA ILE A 39 -11.07 -24.71 13.62
C ILE A 39 -9.68 -25.29 13.27
N SER A 40 -9.09 -24.83 12.18
CA SER A 40 -7.77 -25.29 11.71
C SER A 40 -6.93 -24.17 11.07
N VAL A 41 -5.64 -24.45 10.82
CA VAL A 41 -4.74 -23.51 10.14
C VAL A 41 -5.15 -23.31 8.69
N GLU A 42 -5.67 -24.35 8.04
CA GLU A 42 -6.21 -24.31 6.68
C GLU A 42 -7.43 -23.40 6.61
N THR A 43 -8.30 -23.41 7.62
CA THR A 43 -9.44 -22.48 7.70
C THR A 43 -8.95 -21.04 7.86
N ILE A 44 -7.92 -20.79 8.67
CA ILE A 44 -7.29 -19.46 8.79
C ILE A 44 -6.70 -19.00 7.47
N GLN A 45 -5.94 -19.86 6.79
CA GLN A 45 -5.38 -19.57 5.47
C GLN A 45 -6.50 -19.30 4.44
N SER A 46 -7.59 -20.06 4.50
CA SER A 46 -8.77 -19.87 3.64
C SER A 46 -9.45 -18.53 3.91
N CYS A 47 -9.61 -18.14 5.18
CA CYS A 47 -10.10 -16.81 5.56
C CYS A 47 -9.21 -15.69 5.00
N ILE A 48 -7.88 -15.80 5.17
CA ILE A 48 -6.94 -14.80 4.65
C ILE A 48 -7.10 -14.68 3.13
N LEU A 49 -7.11 -15.81 2.41
CA LEU A 49 -7.28 -15.82 0.95
C LEU A 49 -8.62 -15.23 0.49
N LEU A 50 -9.73 -15.59 1.15
CA LEU A 50 -11.05 -15.05 0.85
C LEU A 50 -11.14 -13.55 1.16
N GLY A 51 -10.50 -13.11 2.25
CA GLY A 51 -10.34 -11.69 2.58
C GLY A 51 -9.60 -10.94 1.48
N THR A 52 -8.49 -11.48 0.98
CA THR A 52 -7.72 -10.87 -0.12
C THR A 52 -8.50 -10.85 -1.44
N ILE A 53 -9.34 -11.85 -1.71
CA ILE A 53 -10.25 -11.84 -2.87
C ILE A 53 -11.31 -10.75 -2.72
N CYS A 54 -11.96 -10.65 -1.55
CA CYS A 54 -12.93 -9.59 -1.29
C CYS A 54 -12.32 -8.18 -1.41
N TYR A 55 -11.08 -8.01 -0.95
CA TYR A 55 -10.31 -6.78 -1.18
C TYR A 55 -10.16 -6.47 -2.67
N ALA A 56 -9.70 -7.45 -3.46
CA ALA A 56 -9.51 -7.31 -4.90
C ALA A 56 -10.81 -6.97 -5.67
N ASP A 57 -11.93 -7.46 -5.17
CA ASP A 57 -13.27 -7.26 -5.73
C ASP A 57 -14.02 -6.04 -5.12
N ALA A 58 -13.33 -5.18 -4.36
CA ALA A 58 -13.87 -3.97 -3.73
C ALA A 58 -15.04 -4.24 -2.75
N GLN A 59 -14.92 -5.28 -1.93
CA GLN A 59 -15.93 -5.68 -0.93
C GLN A 59 -15.41 -5.51 0.51
N PRO A 60 -15.25 -4.26 1.01
CA PRO A 60 -14.54 -3.98 2.26
C PRO A 60 -15.20 -4.59 3.51
N LYS A 61 -16.54 -4.73 3.51
CA LYS A 61 -17.27 -5.36 4.63
C LYS A 61 -16.95 -6.87 4.73
N SER A 62 -16.97 -7.56 3.59
CA SER A 62 -16.68 -9.00 3.52
C SER A 62 -15.19 -9.27 3.77
N GLU A 63 -14.31 -8.43 3.24
CA GLU A 63 -12.88 -8.43 3.54
C GLU A 63 -12.63 -8.38 5.06
N THR A 64 -13.17 -7.35 5.72
CA THR A 64 -13.01 -7.13 7.16
C THR A 64 -13.51 -8.34 7.96
N LEU A 65 -14.64 -8.93 7.54
CA LEU A 65 -15.20 -10.11 8.18
C LEU A 65 -14.24 -11.30 8.12
N TYR A 66 -13.72 -11.64 6.93
CA TYR A 66 -12.82 -12.77 6.76
C TYR A 66 -11.51 -12.60 7.53
N TYR A 67 -10.88 -11.43 7.50
CA TYR A 67 -9.68 -11.18 8.31
C TYR A 67 -9.97 -11.23 9.80
N SER A 68 -11.11 -10.70 10.26
CA SER A 68 -11.50 -10.76 11.68
C SER A 68 -11.69 -12.20 12.15
N VAL A 69 -12.32 -13.04 11.33
CA VAL A 69 -12.46 -14.48 11.61
C VAL A 69 -11.08 -15.15 11.65
N ALA A 70 -10.20 -14.87 10.68
CA ALA A 70 -8.85 -15.44 10.65
C ALA A 70 -8.08 -15.15 11.93
N ILE A 71 -8.11 -13.89 12.39
CA ILE A 71 -7.49 -13.45 13.65
C ILE A 71 -8.10 -14.21 14.82
N ARG A 72 -9.42 -14.35 14.88
CA ARG A 72 -10.09 -15.04 16.00
C ARG A 72 -9.75 -16.52 16.06
N LEU A 73 -9.73 -17.20 14.91
CA LEU A 73 -9.33 -18.60 14.81
C LEU A 73 -7.85 -18.79 15.19
N ALA A 74 -6.97 -17.87 14.78
CA ALA A 74 -5.55 -17.91 15.15
C ALA A 74 -5.33 -17.79 16.67
N LEU A 75 -6.13 -16.97 17.35
CA LEU A 75 -6.13 -16.85 18.81
C LEU A 75 -6.67 -18.12 19.49
N ILE A 76 -7.74 -18.72 18.95
CA ILE A 76 -8.31 -19.97 19.50
C ILE A 76 -7.30 -21.11 19.41
N LEU A 77 -6.56 -21.20 18.30
CA LEU A 77 -5.53 -22.22 18.10
C LEU A 77 -4.21 -21.94 18.83
N ASP A 78 -4.06 -20.76 19.45
CA ASP A 78 -2.82 -20.28 20.05
C ASP A 78 -1.60 -20.56 19.16
N ILE A 79 -1.71 -20.21 17.87
CA ILE A 79 -0.68 -20.48 16.85
C ILE A 79 0.74 -20.13 17.34
N PRO A 80 0.98 -18.99 18.02
CA PRO A 80 2.32 -18.63 18.47
C PRO A 80 2.95 -19.63 19.46
N ARG A 81 2.15 -20.42 20.17
CA ARG A 81 2.62 -21.39 21.19
C ARG A 81 2.27 -22.83 20.84
N ARG A 82 1.72 -23.07 19.64
CA ARG A 82 1.29 -24.41 19.20
C ARG A 82 2.50 -25.35 19.12
N GLN A 83 2.43 -26.47 19.83
CA GLN A 83 3.43 -27.53 19.72
C GLN A 83 3.41 -28.10 18.30
N CYS A 84 4.55 -28.08 17.64
CA CYS A 84 4.73 -28.56 16.26
C CYS A 84 5.39 -29.94 16.30
N THR A 85 4.95 -30.84 15.44
CA THR A 85 5.51 -32.20 15.35
C THR A 85 6.82 -32.23 14.57
N ASP A 86 6.95 -31.37 13.56
CA ASP A 86 8.14 -31.25 12.71
C ASP A 86 8.63 -29.80 12.58
N GLU A 87 9.92 -29.63 12.29
CA GLU A 87 10.56 -28.32 12.10
C GLU A 87 9.94 -27.52 10.94
N ILE A 88 9.44 -28.20 9.90
CA ILE A 88 8.72 -27.56 8.79
C ILE A 88 7.43 -26.91 9.29
N GLU A 89 6.64 -27.62 10.11
CA GLU A 89 5.42 -27.09 10.71
C GLU A 89 5.73 -25.90 11.63
N ARG A 90 6.82 -26.00 12.41
CA ARG A 90 7.32 -24.90 13.25
C ARG A 90 7.70 -23.68 12.40
N GLN A 91 8.40 -23.86 11.29
CA GLN A 91 8.83 -22.75 10.41
C GLN A 91 7.67 -22.15 9.60
N VAL A 92 6.68 -22.95 9.20
CA VAL A 92 5.43 -22.45 8.61
C VAL A 92 4.66 -21.59 9.64
N ASN A 93 4.68 -21.97 10.91
CA ASN A 93 4.07 -21.20 11.99
C ASN A 93 4.90 -19.96 12.39
N LEU A 94 6.23 -19.99 12.25
CA LEU A 94 7.16 -18.92 12.62
C LEU A 94 7.54 -17.96 11.48
N ARG A 95 7.24 -18.29 10.21
CA ARG A 95 7.51 -17.48 9.00
C ARG A 95 8.97 -16.99 8.87
N ASN A 96 9.96 -17.87 9.01
CA ASN A 96 11.34 -17.53 8.60
C ASN A 96 11.60 -18.05 7.17
N GLU A 97 11.58 -17.16 6.17
CA GLU A 97 11.66 -17.55 4.76
C GLU A 97 13.04 -18.07 4.34
N GLU A 98 14.13 -17.60 4.96
CA GLU A 98 15.50 -18.02 4.63
C GLU A 98 15.75 -19.47 5.10
N THR A 99 15.17 -19.83 6.24
CA THR A 99 15.14 -21.23 6.72
C THR A 99 14.21 -22.08 5.86
N PHE A 100 13.03 -21.57 5.48
CA PHE A 100 12.10 -22.31 4.62
C PHE A 100 12.67 -22.61 3.23
N LEU A 101 13.34 -21.64 2.60
CA LEU A 101 13.93 -21.80 1.27
C LEU A 101 15.16 -22.71 1.27
N SER A 102 15.93 -22.76 2.37
CA SER A 102 17.10 -23.65 2.49
C SER A 102 16.73 -25.13 2.70
N LEU A 103 15.52 -25.42 3.17
CA LEU A 103 15.01 -26.79 3.33
C LEU A 103 14.78 -27.52 2.00
N HIS A 104 14.63 -26.80 0.89
CA HIS A 104 14.29 -27.41 -0.41
C HIS A 104 15.48 -28.03 -1.17
N ASN A 105 16.73 -27.79 -0.72
CA ASN A 105 17.93 -28.15 -1.50
C ASN A 105 18.88 -29.17 -0.85
N GLY A 106 18.46 -29.92 0.18
CA GLY A 106 19.36 -30.85 0.89
C GLY A 106 20.61 -30.18 1.47
N ALA A 107 20.59 -28.84 1.53
CA ALA A 107 21.69 -28.01 1.99
C ALA A 107 21.73 -28.11 3.52
N LYS A 108 22.94 -28.25 4.08
CA LYS A 108 23.13 -28.11 5.52
C LYS A 108 22.55 -26.75 5.94
N ILE A 109 21.67 -26.77 6.93
CA ILE A 109 21.09 -25.55 7.53
C ILE A 109 22.25 -24.72 8.08
N THR A 110 22.70 -23.73 7.31
CA THR A 110 23.68 -22.72 7.75
C THR A 110 23.00 -21.42 8.18
N ALA A 111 21.66 -21.38 8.16
CA ALA A 111 20.88 -20.21 8.51
C ALA A 111 21.14 -19.83 9.98
N SER A 112 21.55 -18.57 10.18
CA SER A 112 21.64 -18.00 11.53
C SER A 112 20.25 -18.06 12.18
N PRO A 113 20.09 -18.64 13.38
CA PRO A 113 18.79 -18.81 14.03
C PRO A 113 18.07 -17.50 14.40
N HIS A 114 18.66 -16.33 14.13
CA HIS A 114 18.30 -15.05 14.74
C HIS A 114 17.92 -13.94 13.74
N GLY A 115 17.99 -14.18 12.43
CA GLY A 115 17.57 -13.20 11.43
C GLY A 115 16.06 -13.22 11.22
N ARG A 116 15.39 -12.07 11.39
CA ARG A 116 13.99 -11.89 11.00
C ARG A 116 13.89 -11.84 9.47
N GLY A 117 12.94 -12.59 8.91
CA GLY A 117 12.63 -12.60 7.48
C GLY A 117 11.81 -11.38 7.03
N VAL A 118 11.53 -11.29 5.73
CA VAL A 118 10.73 -10.21 5.11
C VAL A 118 9.38 -10.06 5.79
N TRP A 119 8.64 -11.16 6.04
CA TRP A 119 7.32 -11.10 6.66
C TRP A 119 7.38 -10.72 8.13
N ALA A 120 8.43 -11.14 8.85
CA ALA A 120 8.64 -10.74 10.23
C ALA A 120 8.93 -9.24 10.33
N GLU A 121 9.73 -8.70 9.41
CA GLU A 121 9.98 -7.26 9.32
C GLU A 121 8.74 -6.47 8.91
N MET A 122 7.92 -6.99 7.98
CA MET A 122 6.60 -6.40 7.69
C MET A 122 5.71 -6.33 8.93
N ALA A 123 5.73 -7.36 9.78
CA ALA A 123 4.94 -7.37 11.01
C ALA A 123 5.41 -6.29 11.99
N VAL A 124 6.73 -6.10 12.14
CA VAL A 124 7.29 -5.00 12.95
C VAL A 124 6.87 -3.64 12.38
N LEU A 125 7.05 -3.45 11.07
CA LEU A 125 6.71 -2.22 10.37
C LEU A 125 5.21 -1.88 10.53
N SER A 126 4.33 -2.90 10.48
CA SER A 126 2.88 -2.73 10.68
C SER A 126 2.48 -2.21 12.07
N GLN A 127 3.31 -2.42 13.10
CA GLN A 127 3.07 -1.84 14.43
C GLN A 127 3.29 -0.34 14.44
N ILE A 128 4.27 0.14 13.67
CA ILE A 128 4.51 1.58 13.47
C ILE A 128 3.36 2.18 12.65
N TRP A 129 2.88 1.48 11.62
CA TRP A 129 1.69 1.90 10.86
C TRP A 129 0.47 2.13 11.74
N ALA A 130 0.19 1.22 12.68
CA ALA A 130 -0.95 1.36 13.57
C ALA A 130 -0.89 2.68 14.37
N GLN A 131 0.30 3.08 14.82
CA GLN A 131 0.51 4.35 15.51
C GLN A 131 0.33 5.56 14.58
N ILE A 132 0.87 5.51 13.36
CA ILE A 132 0.71 6.57 12.34
C ILE A 132 -0.77 6.75 11.98
N HIS A 133 -1.47 5.64 11.79
CA HIS A 133 -2.89 5.60 11.46
C HIS A 133 -3.73 6.20 12.60
N GLU A 134 -3.42 5.85 13.85
CA GLU A 134 -4.09 6.38 15.03
C GLU A 134 -3.83 7.89 15.21
N LEU A 135 -2.58 8.35 15.05
CA LEU A 135 -2.23 9.78 15.08
C LEU A 135 -3.05 10.58 14.06
N ASN A 136 -3.17 10.06 12.82
CA ASN A 136 -3.94 10.70 11.78
C ASN A 136 -5.44 10.74 12.13
N LYS A 137 -6.01 9.66 12.68
CA LYS A 137 -7.42 9.65 13.14
C LYS A 137 -7.71 10.67 14.24
N GLN A 138 -6.83 10.79 15.23
CA GLN A 138 -6.99 11.72 16.35
C GLN A 138 -6.97 13.19 15.91
N SER A 139 -6.32 13.48 14.77
CA SER A 139 -6.16 14.85 14.26
C SER A 139 -7.46 15.51 13.79
N VAL A 140 -8.53 14.76 13.52
CA VAL A 140 -9.82 15.32 13.05
C VAL A 140 -10.81 15.55 14.20
N GLY A 141 -10.56 14.98 15.38
CA GLY A 141 -11.43 15.09 16.55
C GLY A 141 -10.98 16.09 17.62
N GLU A 142 -9.68 16.35 17.74
CA GLU A 142 -9.12 17.15 18.84
C GLU A 142 -8.20 18.25 18.33
N ASN A 143 -8.28 19.45 18.95
CA ASN A 143 -7.28 20.50 18.81
C ASN A 143 -5.98 20.03 19.50
N MET A 144 -5.25 19.11 18.86
CA MET A 144 -3.92 18.73 19.33
C MET A 144 -3.02 19.96 19.31
N ASP A 145 -2.29 20.19 20.41
CA ASP A 145 -1.26 21.21 20.46
C ASP A 145 -0.22 20.95 19.34
N SER A 146 0.15 22.01 18.61
CA SER A 146 1.04 21.91 17.44
C SER A 146 2.42 21.40 17.83
N ASN A 147 2.92 21.74 19.03
CA ASN A 147 4.19 21.21 19.51
C ASN A 147 4.08 19.73 19.84
N ALA A 148 3.04 19.31 20.58
CA ALA A 148 2.81 17.89 20.87
C ALA A 148 2.71 17.05 19.58
N LEU A 149 1.96 17.52 18.58
CA LEU A 149 1.86 16.88 17.27
C LEU A 149 3.23 16.70 16.60
N ASN A 150 4.02 17.77 16.53
CA ASN A 150 5.35 17.73 15.92
C ASN A 150 6.28 16.75 16.64
N HIS A 151 6.24 16.68 17.98
CA HIS A 151 7.04 15.73 18.74
C HIS A 151 6.63 14.27 18.45
N THR A 152 5.33 13.98 18.35
CA THR A 152 4.86 12.64 18.00
C THR A 152 5.24 12.26 16.57
N VAL A 153 5.15 13.20 15.63
CA VAL A 153 5.60 13.01 14.24
C VAL A 153 7.09 12.69 14.18
N ASP A 154 7.92 13.48 14.87
CA ASP A 154 9.36 13.25 14.96
C ASP A 154 9.70 11.88 15.57
N ASP A 155 8.95 11.47 16.60
CA ASP A 155 9.19 10.17 17.22
C ASP A 155 8.87 9.00 16.29
N LEU A 156 7.73 9.04 15.61
CA LEU A 156 7.35 8.03 14.62
C LEU A 156 8.33 7.99 13.44
N ALA A 157 8.77 9.16 12.96
CA ALA A 157 9.80 9.24 11.93
C ALA A 157 11.10 8.58 12.39
N ARG A 158 11.56 8.87 13.63
CA ARG A 158 12.74 8.20 14.21
C ARG A 158 12.56 6.70 14.35
N GLN A 159 11.37 6.21 14.71
CA GLN A 159 11.09 4.77 14.77
C GLN A 159 11.24 4.11 13.39
N LEU A 160 10.69 4.72 12.33
CA LEU A 160 10.85 4.24 10.95
C LEU A 160 12.32 4.24 10.52
N TYR A 161 13.06 5.34 10.74
CA TYR A 161 14.49 5.39 10.38
C TYR A 161 15.32 4.34 11.15
N ARG A 162 15.07 4.16 12.45
CA ARG A 162 15.73 3.13 13.25
C ARG A 162 15.42 1.73 12.75
N TRP A 163 14.17 1.47 12.36
CA TRP A 163 13.78 0.20 11.76
C TRP A 163 14.60 -0.08 10.49
N ALA A 164 14.65 0.88 9.56
CA ALA A 164 15.42 0.71 8.32
C ALA A 164 16.92 0.53 8.57
N ALA A 165 17.50 1.28 9.51
CA ALA A 165 18.91 1.16 9.89
C ALA A 165 19.26 -0.15 10.61
N ALA A 166 18.29 -0.78 11.27
CA ALA A 166 18.45 -2.05 11.96
C ALA A 166 18.30 -3.27 11.05
N LEU A 167 17.85 -3.10 9.79
CA LEU A 167 17.73 -4.19 8.85
C LEU A 167 19.10 -4.82 8.57
N PRO A 168 19.18 -6.17 8.51
CA PRO A 168 20.41 -6.84 8.09
C PRO A 168 20.76 -6.42 6.65
N SER A 169 22.06 -6.44 6.31
CA SER A 169 22.54 -6.03 4.98
C SER A 169 21.86 -6.77 3.83
N THR A 170 21.40 -8.00 4.08
CA THR A 170 20.65 -8.83 3.13
C THR A 170 19.23 -8.31 2.86
N LEU A 171 18.62 -7.58 3.79
CA LEU A 171 17.25 -7.03 3.68
C LEU A 171 17.19 -5.53 3.36
N GLN A 172 18.32 -4.84 3.34
CA GLN A 172 18.37 -3.41 2.96
C GLN A 172 17.92 -3.20 1.52
N GLU A 173 17.27 -2.06 1.25
CA GLU A 173 16.80 -1.71 -0.10
C GLU A 173 17.98 -1.40 -1.01
N THR A 174 18.41 -2.39 -1.78
CA THR A 174 19.45 -2.25 -2.81
C THR A 174 19.02 -2.96 -4.07
N ALA A 175 19.59 -2.57 -5.22
CA ALA A 175 19.30 -3.23 -6.49
C ALA A 175 19.74 -4.70 -6.47
N GLU A 176 20.87 -4.99 -5.82
CA GLU A 176 21.42 -6.33 -5.63
C GLU A 176 20.48 -7.22 -4.80
N ASN A 177 19.96 -6.69 -3.69
CA ASN A 177 19.03 -7.44 -2.85
C ASN A 177 17.68 -7.66 -3.55
N LEU A 178 17.18 -6.67 -4.29
CA LEU A 178 15.96 -6.83 -5.09
C LEU A 178 16.11 -7.96 -6.11
N GLN A 179 17.24 -8.01 -6.84
CA GLN A 179 17.53 -9.09 -7.78
C GLN A 179 17.64 -10.44 -7.08
N ARG A 180 18.35 -10.49 -5.94
CA ARG A 180 18.50 -11.71 -5.13
C ARG A 180 17.15 -12.27 -4.68
N TYR A 181 16.28 -11.44 -4.09
CA TYR A 181 14.95 -11.88 -3.67
C TYR A 181 14.04 -12.22 -4.85
N THR A 182 14.20 -11.55 -5.99
CA THR A 182 13.49 -11.89 -7.22
C THR A 182 13.86 -13.29 -7.71
N ALA A 183 15.16 -13.62 -7.74
CA ALA A 183 15.63 -14.97 -8.09
C ALA A 183 15.11 -16.06 -7.14
N LEU A 184 14.79 -15.70 -5.90
CA LEU A 184 14.17 -16.60 -4.90
C LEU A 184 12.63 -16.64 -4.98
N GLY A 185 12.00 -15.94 -5.94
CA GLY A 185 10.55 -15.84 -6.06
C GLY A 185 9.88 -14.93 -5.02
N LEU A 186 10.66 -14.19 -4.23
CA LEU A 186 10.22 -13.31 -3.15
C LEU A 186 10.34 -11.81 -3.49
N GLY A 187 10.69 -11.47 -4.75
CA GLY A 187 10.89 -10.08 -5.18
C GLY A 187 9.71 -9.15 -4.84
N ASN A 188 8.47 -9.58 -5.12
CA ASN A 188 7.29 -8.77 -4.81
C ASN A 188 7.10 -8.54 -3.30
N ALA A 189 7.45 -9.51 -2.45
CA ALA A 189 7.37 -9.35 -1.00
C ALA A 189 8.46 -8.39 -0.50
N PHE A 190 9.69 -8.53 -1.00
CA PHE A 190 10.78 -7.61 -0.70
C PHE A 190 10.44 -6.18 -1.13
N ALA A 191 9.94 -5.99 -2.35
CA ALA A 191 9.49 -4.70 -2.83
C ALA A 191 8.34 -4.14 -1.98
N ALA A 192 7.34 -4.97 -1.63
CA ALA A 192 6.23 -4.53 -0.79
C ALA A 192 6.66 -4.05 0.61
N LEU A 193 7.71 -4.65 1.19
CA LEU A 193 8.26 -4.21 2.48
C LEU A 193 8.74 -2.77 2.40
N HIS A 194 9.59 -2.47 1.41
CA HIS A 194 10.21 -1.16 1.24
C HIS A 194 9.24 -0.12 0.66
N LEU A 195 8.33 -0.51 -0.24
CA LEU A 195 7.23 0.35 -0.69
C LEU A 195 6.34 0.77 0.49
N GLY A 196 6.02 -0.16 1.39
CA GLY A 196 5.31 0.14 2.63
C GLY A 196 6.05 1.13 3.52
N TYR A 197 7.37 0.96 3.67
CA TYR A 197 8.22 1.89 4.42
C TYR A 197 8.15 3.33 3.90
N HIS A 198 8.32 3.56 2.60
CA HIS A 198 8.19 4.91 2.03
C HIS A 198 6.78 5.45 2.14
N TYR A 199 5.77 4.63 1.85
CA TYR A 199 4.37 5.02 1.97
C TYR A 199 3.98 5.45 3.40
N TYR A 200 4.57 4.85 4.43
CA TYR A 200 4.29 5.24 5.82
C TYR A 200 4.80 6.64 6.14
N PHE A 201 5.93 7.04 5.58
CA PHE A 201 6.43 8.41 5.66
C PHE A 201 5.55 9.40 4.90
N GLU A 202 5.12 9.03 3.69
CA GLU A 202 4.18 9.84 2.91
C GLU A 202 2.94 10.17 3.75
N VAL A 203 2.31 9.16 4.36
CA VAL A 203 1.10 9.33 5.20
C VAL A 203 1.39 10.07 6.52
N LEU A 204 2.55 9.86 7.14
CA LEU A 204 2.94 10.55 8.36
C LEU A 204 3.09 12.07 8.15
N PHE A 205 3.70 12.45 7.02
CA PHE A 205 3.98 13.85 6.70
C PHE A 205 2.92 14.53 5.83
N TYR A 206 1.97 13.78 5.26
CA TYR A 206 1.00 14.28 4.28
C TYR A 206 0.30 15.57 4.72
N ARG A 207 -0.08 15.67 6.01
CA ARG A 207 -0.78 16.83 6.56
C ARG A 207 -0.02 18.15 6.41
N PHE A 208 1.32 18.11 6.34
CA PHE A 208 2.17 19.29 6.24
C PHE A 208 2.30 19.82 4.79
N LEU A 209 1.68 19.13 3.83
CA LEU A 209 1.46 19.64 2.48
C LEU A 209 0.41 20.77 2.48
N ALA A 210 -0.55 20.76 3.41
CA ALA A 210 -1.57 21.80 3.49
C ALA A 210 -0.98 23.17 3.91
N LYS A 211 -1.38 24.24 3.23
CA LYS A 211 -1.05 25.63 3.61
C LYS A 211 -1.71 26.12 4.90
N SER A 212 -2.73 25.42 5.41
CA SER A 212 -3.46 25.83 6.61
C SER A 212 -3.05 25.08 7.88
N ALA A 213 -2.08 24.16 7.80
CA ALA A 213 -1.59 23.40 8.96
C ALA A 213 -0.61 24.26 9.80
N GLY A 214 -1.12 25.32 10.43
CA GLY A 214 -0.38 26.15 11.40
C GLY A 214 0.81 26.94 10.81
N SER A 215 0.84 27.15 9.50
CA SER A 215 2.02 27.62 8.78
C SER A 215 2.13 29.14 8.70
N ASP A 216 3.04 29.66 9.52
CA ASP A 216 4.07 30.52 8.96
C ASP A 216 4.95 29.65 8.02
N PRO A 217 4.99 29.89 6.69
CA PRO A 217 5.91 29.22 5.77
C PRO A 217 7.39 29.41 6.16
N ALA A 218 7.69 30.28 7.14
CA ALA A 218 8.99 30.41 7.76
C ALA A 218 9.36 29.27 8.73
N ASN A 219 8.42 28.45 9.23
CA ASN A 219 8.70 27.40 10.21
C ASN A 219 9.63 26.30 9.62
N PRO A 220 10.86 26.15 10.13
CA PRO A 220 11.82 25.19 9.58
C PRO A 220 11.37 23.73 9.66
N SER A 221 10.63 23.34 10.71
CA SER A 221 10.18 21.95 10.90
C SER A 221 9.13 21.55 9.88
N ILE A 222 8.15 22.43 9.60
CA ILE A 222 7.10 22.18 8.61
C ILE A 222 7.70 22.03 7.21
N ARG A 223 8.67 22.88 6.86
CA ARG A 223 9.43 22.74 5.60
C ARG A 223 10.20 21.41 5.55
N GLY A 224 10.79 20.99 6.66
CA GLY A 224 11.46 19.69 6.79
C GLY A 224 10.53 18.52 6.51
N TYR A 225 9.35 18.49 7.12
CA TYR A 225 8.36 17.43 6.91
C TYR A 225 7.84 17.36 5.49
N ARG A 226 7.54 18.51 4.86
CA ARG A 226 7.13 18.56 3.45
C ARG A 226 8.21 17.97 2.55
N ARG A 227 9.45 18.40 2.74
CA ARG A 227 10.59 17.89 1.98
C ARG A 227 10.74 16.38 2.14
N GLN A 228 10.62 15.86 3.36
CA GLN A 228 10.68 14.41 3.60
C GLN A 228 9.52 13.66 2.93
N CYS A 229 8.30 14.22 2.94
CA CYS A 229 7.17 13.64 2.22
C CYS A 229 7.47 13.49 0.71
N GLU A 230 8.03 14.52 0.10
CA GLU A 230 8.42 14.54 -1.32
C GLU A 230 9.59 13.57 -1.62
N GLU A 231 10.61 13.53 -0.76
CA GLU A 231 11.76 12.61 -0.89
C GLU A 231 11.32 11.14 -0.81
N HIS A 232 10.39 10.80 0.11
CA HIS A 232 9.86 9.45 0.21
C HIS A 232 8.94 9.09 -0.97
N ALA A 233 8.14 10.03 -1.49
CA ALA A 233 7.35 9.83 -2.71
C ALA A 233 8.22 9.57 -3.95
N LEU A 234 9.40 10.20 -4.01
CA LEU A 234 10.39 9.95 -5.06
C LEU A 234 10.97 8.54 -4.95
N ALA A 235 11.43 8.15 -3.75
CA ALA A 235 12.00 6.84 -3.50
C ALA A 235 10.98 5.71 -3.70
N PHE A 236 9.72 5.91 -3.29
CA PHE A 236 8.61 4.98 -3.56
C PHE A 236 8.47 4.70 -5.05
N CYS A 237 8.38 5.75 -5.87
CA CYS A 237 8.24 5.61 -7.32
C CYS A 237 9.48 4.97 -7.95
N ASP A 238 10.70 5.33 -7.54
CA ASP A 238 11.93 4.74 -8.06
C ASP A 238 11.99 3.23 -7.82
N LEU A 239 11.67 2.80 -6.60
CA LEU A 239 11.59 1.39 -6.25
C LEU A 239 10.49 0.68 -7.04
N LEU A 240 9.31 1.28 -7.17
CA LEU A 240 8.20 0.68 -7.92
C LEU A 240 8.57 0.50 -9.40
N TYR A 241 9.14 1.52 -10.03
CA TYR A 241 9.53 1.46 -11.44
C TYR A 241 10.63 0.43 -11.67
N ARG A 242 11.64 0.37 -10.79
CA ARG A 242 12.72 -0.63 -10.83
C ARG A 242 12.18 -2.05 -10.68
N SER A 243 11.26 -2.25 -9.73
CA SER A 243 10.60 -3.54 -9.51
C SER A 243 9.85 -3.97 -10.77
N ARG A 244 9.06 -3.07 -11.36
CA ARG A 244 8.29 -3.34 -12.57
C ARG A 244 9.12 -3.54 -13.83
N ALA A 245 10.32 -2.99 -13.88
CA ALA A 245 11.30 -3.27 -14.93
C ALA A 245 11.96 -4.66 -14.78
N THR A 246 11.81 -5.31 -13.62
CA THR A 246 12.37 -6.63 -13.35
C THR A 246 11.30 -7.70 -13.57
N ASP A 247 11.60 -8.68 -14.43
CA ASP A 247 10.73 -9.82 -14.65
C ASP A 247 10.48 -10.57 -13.33
N GLN A 248 9.25 -11.03 -13.11
CA GLN A 248 8.78 -11.68 -11.87
C GLN A 248 8.64 -10.77 -10.63
N CYS A 249 9.00 -9.48 -10.68
CA CYS A 249 8.85 -8.52 -9.57
C CYS A 249 7.92 -7.33 -9.91
N GLN A 250 6.82 -7.59 -10.62
CA GLN A 250 5.99 -6.53 -11.19
C GLN A 250 5.06 -5.80 -10.20
N CYS A 251 5.06 -6.18 -8.92
CA CYS A 251 4.22 -5.58 -7.88
C CYS A 251 2.76 -5.46 -8.34
N LEU A 252 2.16 -6.57 -8.75
CA LEU A 252 0.79 -6.58 -9.31
C LEU A 252 -0.30 -6.70 -8.23
N TYR A 253 -0.05 -6.33 -6.98
CA TYR A 253 -1.03 -6.47 -5.88
C TYR A 253 -1.85 -5.17 -5.71
N GLY A 254 -3.15 -5.28 -5.43
CA GLY A 254 -4.05 -4.11 -5.44
C GLY A 254 -3.64 -2.96 -4.50
N MET A 255 -3.02 -3.26 -3.36
CA MET A 255 -2.59 -2.24 -2.39
C MET A 255 -1.57 -1.26 -2.95
N VAL A 256 -0.71 -1.70 -3.89
CA VAL A 256 0.23 -0.77 -4.55
C VAL A 256 -0.50 0.29 -5.37
N GLY A 257 -1.69 -0.03 -5.87
CA GLY A 257 -2.54 0.91 -6.61
C GLY A 257 -3.05 2.03 -5.72
N HIS A 258 -3.53 1.70 -4.51
CA HIS A 258 -3.92 2.72 -3.52
C HIS A 258 -2.72 3.58 -3.10
N MET A 259 -1.60 2.95 -2.73
CA MET A 259 -0.39 3.67 -2.35
C MET A 259 0.01 4.65 -3.46
N LEU A 260 0.06 4.18 -4.71
CA LEU A 260 0.40 5.00 -5.88
C LEU A 260 -0.58 6.15 -6.14
N VAL A 261 -1.87 6.00 -5.81
CA VAL A 261 -2.84 7.11 -5.88
C VAL A 261 -2.49 8.20 -4.88
N VAL A 262 -2.19 7.85 -3.62
CA VAL A 262 -1.77 8.81 -2.60
C VAL A 262 -0.41 9.44 -2.97
N THR A 263 0.56 8.65 -3.44
CA THR A 263 1.83 9.19 -3.91
C THR A 263 1.63 10.15 -5.10
N SER A 264 0.66 9.87 -5.97
CA SER A 264 0.34 10.75 -7.10
C SER A 264 -0.25 12.10 -6.66
N THR A 265 -0.97 12.18 -5.55
CA THR A 265 -1.45 13.48 -5.02
C THR A 265 -0.31 14.34 -4.46
N ILE A 266 0.79 13.72 -4.00
CA ILE A 266 2.02 14.43 -3.62
C ILE A 266 2.68 15.03 -4.87
N TYR A 267 2.72 14.32 -6.00
CA TYR A 267 3.20 14.92 -7.25
C TYR A 267 2.29 16.05 -7.76
N ILE A 268 0.97 15.94 -7.56
CA ILE A 268 0.06 17.06 -7.82
C ILE A 268 0.40 18.26 -6.93
N HIS A 269 0.72 18.05 -5.65
CA HIS A 269 1.21 19.13 -4.78
C HIS A 269 2.48 19.79 -5.34
N ILE A 270 3.49 19.00 -5.75
CA ILE A 270 4.73 19.53 -6.34
C ILE A 270 4.43 20.34 -7.60
N LEU A 271 3.55 19.85 -8.47
CA LEU A 271 3.13 20.57 -9.70
C LEU A 271 2.46 21.91 -9.42
N LEU A 272 1.67 22.00 -8.34
CA LEU A 272 0.89 23.19 -8.01
C LEU A 272 1.67 24.24 -7.20
N PHE A 273 2.69 23.83 -6.45
CA PHE A 273 3.34 24.70 -5.46
C PHE A 273 4.88 24.79 -5.56
N SER A 274 5.54 24.01 -6.43
CA SER A 274 6.98 24.15 -6.63
C SER A 274 7.30 25.33 -7.54
N ASP A 275 8.24 26.16 -7.13
CA ASP A 275 8.79 27.26 -7.94
C ASP A 275 9.93 26.78 -8.88
N GLN A 276 10.31 25.51 -8.82
CA GLN A 276 11.43 24.95 -9.58
C GLN A 276 10.94 24.19 -10.82
N GLU A 277 11.24 24.71 -12.00
CA GLU A 277 10.78 24.13 -13.28
C GLU A 277 11.23 22.67 -13.48
N GLU A 278 12.43 22.32 -13.02
CA GLU A 278 12.94 20.94 -13.07
C GLU A 278 12.08 19.97 -12.24
N GLN A 279 11.67 20.39 -11.03
CA GLN A 279 10.81 19.59 -10.16
C GLN A 279 9.41 19.42 -10.76
N VAL A 280 8.86 20.49 -11.35
CA VAL A 280 7.56 20.45 -12.04
C VAL A 280 7.61 19.49 -13.23
N SER A 281 8.66 19.56 -14.05
CA SER A 281 8.85 18.67 -15.20
C SER A 281 8.94 17.20 -14.78
N LEU A 282 9.76 16.91 -13.76
CA LEU A 282 9.90 15.55 -13.22
C LEU A 282 8.58 15.04 -12.62
N ALA A 283 7.87 15.87 -11.86
CA ALA A 283 6.57 15.52 -11.28
C ALA A 283 5.54 15.18 -12.36
N ARG A 284 5.51 15.94 -13.47
CA ARG A 284 4.62 15.66 -14.61
C ARG A 284 4.93 14.31 -15.25
N GLN A 285 6.22 14.02 -15.49
CA GLN A 285 6.65 12.74 -16.06
C GLN A 285 6.26 11.57 -15.17
N ARG A 286 6.49 11.68 -13.86
CA ARG A 286 6.15 10.64 -12.88
C ARG A 286 4.65 10.45 -12.75
N LEU A 287 3.86 11.53 -12.74
CA LEU A 287 2.41 11.44 -12.70
C LEU A 287 1.84 10.70 -13.93
N ALA A 288 2.37 10.98 -15.12
CA ALA A 288 2.01 10.26 -16.35
C ALA A 288 2.34 8.77 -16.27
N LEU A 289 3.54 8.44 -15.75
CA LEU A 289 3.96 7.04 -15.57
C LEU A 289 3.11 6.32 -14.51
N ASN A 290 2.81 6.98 -13.39
CA ASN A 290 1.93 6.47 -12.35
C ASN A 290 0.55 6.14 -12.90
N PHE A 291 -0.02 7.03 -13.71
CA PHE A 291 -1.32 6.81 -14.34
C PHE A 291 -1.31 5.59 -15.29
N LYS A 292 -0.23 5.43 -16.06
CA LYS A 292 -0.04 4.25 -16.92
C LYS A 292 -0.01 2.96 -16.10
N ILE A 293 0.67 2.96 -14.95
CA ILE A 293 0.73 1.82 -14.04
C ILE A 293 -0.64 1.52 -13.43
N LEU A 294 -1.36 2.54 -12.97
CA LEU A 294 -2.71 2.38 -12.41
C LEU A 294 -3.68 1.78 -13.44
N THR A 295 -3.62 2.25 -14.69
CA THR A 295 -4.45 1.74 -15.79
C THR A 295 -4.11 0.29 -16.12
N ASP A 296 -2.83 -0.09 -16.10
CA ASP A 296 -2.42 -1.49 -16.26
C ASP A 296 -2.95 -2.38 -15.13
N LEU A 297 -2.82 -1.94 -13.87
CA LEU A 297 -3.33 -2.64 -12.69
C LEU A 297 -4.87 -2.79 -12.70
N GLN A 298 -5.58 -1.78 -13.22
CA GLN A 298 -7.04 -1.81 -13.38
C GLN A 298 -7.52 -2.99 -14.24
N SER A 299 -6.70 -3.46 -15.18
CA SER A 299 -7.03 -4.62 -16.00
C SER A 299 -7.12 -5.94 -15.20
N PHE A 300 -6.50 -6.00 -14.02
CA PHE A 300 -6.44 -7.17 -13.15
C PHE A 300 -7.39 -7.08 -11.95
N TRP A 301 -7.72 -5.87 -11.50
CA TRP A 301 -8.36 -5.65 -10.20
C TRP A 301 -9.53 -4.68 -10.27
N VAL A 302 -10.68 -5.09 -9.76
CA VAL A 302 -11.88 -4.23 -9.71
C VAL A 302 -11.70 -3.09 -8.71
N THR A 303 -11.01 -3.34 -7.59
CA THR A 303 -10.72 -2.30 -6.57
C THR A 303 -9.94 -1.08 -7.11
N LEU A 304 -9.22 -1.25 -8.23
CA LEU A 304 -8.52 -0.15 -8.89
C LEU A 304 -9.47 0.85 -9.56
N ASP A 305 -10.71 0.45 -9.90
CA ASP A 305 -11.74 1.38 -10.37
C ASP A 305 -12.06 2.42 -9.26
N VAL A 306 -12.12 1.97 -8.00
CA VAL A 306 -12.32 2.83 -6.83
C VAL A 306 -11.10 3.72 -6.61
N ALA A 307 -9.88 3.17 -6.69
CA ALA A 307 -8.66 3.94 -6.52
C ALA A 307 -8.52 5.07 -7.57
N LEU A 308 -8.76 4.77 -8.85
CA LEU A 308 -8.73 5.76 -9.93
C LEU A 308 -9.82 6.83 -9.75
N SER A 309 -11.04 6.41 -9.37
CA SER A 309 -12.11 7.36 -9.04
C SER A 309 -11.72 8.30 -7.90
N ARG A 310 -11.01 7.82 -6.87
CA ARG A 310 -10.52 8.66 -5.77
C ARG A 310 -9.54 9.72 -6.27
N LEU A 311 -8.58 9.33 -7.12
CA LEU A 311 -7.63 10.29 -7.70
C LEU A 311 -8.35 11.37 -8.51
N GLN A 312 -9.37 11.00 -9.28
CA GLN A 312 -10.19 11.95 -10.04
C GLN A 312 -10.92 12.93 -9.12
N VAL A 313 -11.54 12.44 -8.04
CA VAL A 313 -12.24 13.30 -7.07
C VAL A 313 -11.26 14.25 -6.38
N PHE A 314 -10.05 13.78 -6.03
CA PHE A 314 -9.02 14.64 -5.46
C PHE A 314 -8.60 15.75 -6.42
N HIS A 315 -8.38 15.40 -7.68
CA HIS A 315 -8.05 16.38 -8.72
C HIS A 315 -9.17 17.42 -8.90
N ASN A 316 -10.44 16.98 -8.92
CA ASN A 316 -11.59 17.89 -8.96
C ASN A 316 -11.63 18.84 -7.76
N ALA A 317 -11.23 18.36 -6.58
CA ALA A 317 -11.09 19.22 -5.41
C ALA A 317 -10.01 20.29 -5.62
N CYS A 318 -8.83 19.91 -6.13
CA CYS A 318 -7.76 20.86 -6.44
C CYS A 318 -8.21 21.95 -7.43
N ASN A 319 -8.95 21.57 -8.46
CA ASN A 319 -9.49 22.55 -9.43
C ASN A 319 -10.46 23.55 -8.82
N ARG A 320 -11.15 23.19 -7.73
CA ARG A 320 -12.08 24.10 -7.03
C ARG A 320 -11.37 24.98 -6.02
N SER A 321 -10.50 24.39 -5.21
CA SER A 321 -9.72 25.11 -4.19
C SER A 321 -8.43 24.36 -3.91
N ILE A 322 -7.34 24.82 -4.51
CA ILE A 322 -6.00 24.28 -4.30
C ILE A 322 -5.61 24.33 -2.81
N ASP A 323 -5.88 25.45 -2.14
CA ASP A 323 -5.45 25.69 -0.76
C ASP A 323 -6.15 24.80 0.27
N GLU A 324 -7.45 24.51 0.06
CA GLU A 324 -8.21 23.63 0.95
C GLU A 324 -8.07 22.14 0.59
N SER A 325 -7.62 21.82 -0.62
CA SER A 325 -7.56 20.42 -1.10
C SER A 325 -6.62 19.53 -0.33
N PHE A 326 -5.55 20.07 0.23
CA PHE A 326 -4.58 19.30 1.02
C PHE A 326 -4.89 19.29 2.51
N ARG A 327 -5.91 20.03 2.96
CA ARG A 327 -6.28 20.11 4.37
C ARG A 327 -6.63 18.74 4.94
N MET A 328 -6.01 18.42 6.08
CA MET A 328 -6.19 17.16 6.79
C MET A 328 -7.50 17.16 7.60
N ASP A 329 -8.63 17.05 6.90
CA ASP A 329 -9.96 16.90 7.49
C ASP A 329 -10.49 15.46 7.37
N GLN A 330 -11.74 15.22 7.80
CA GLN A 330 -12.36 13.88 7.72
C GLN A 330 -12.37 13.33 6.29
N TRP A 331 -12.56 14.20 5.29
CA TRP A 331 -12.55 13.80 3.89
C TRP A 331 -11.16 13.30 3.48
N MET A 332 -10.10 14.02 3.85
CA MET A 332 -8.73 13.60 3.58
C MET A 332 -8.34 12.32 4.34
N LEU A 333 -8.78 12.16 5.59
CA LEU A 333 -8.55 10.92 6.33
C LEU A 333 -9.16 9.71 5.63
N THR A 334 -10.42 9.82 5.22
CA THR A 334 -11.08 8.77 4.45
C THR A 334 -10.35 8.54 3.12
N PHE A 335 -9.84 9.58 2.47
CA PHE A 335 -9.04 9.48 1.24
C PHE A 335 -7.68 8.76 1.42
N ILE A 336 -6.99 8.93 2.53
CA ILE A 336 -5.66 8.32 2.72
C ILE A 336 -5.75 6.93 3.37
N LEU A 337 -6.62 6.77 4.37
CA LEU A 337 -6.64 5.58 5.24
C LEU A 337 -7.68 4.54 4.81
N GLU A 338 -8.86 4.97 4.34
CA GLU A 338 -9.96 4.06 3.97
C GLU A 338 -9.90 3.64 2.50
N HIS A 339 -8.81 3.01 2.11
CA HIS A 339 -8.47 2.67 0.73
C HIS A 339 -9.52 1.81 -0.03
N GLY A 340 -10.37 1.05 0.68
CA GLY A 340 -11.44 0.23 0.09
C GLY A 340 -12.79 0.92 -0.08
N SER A 341 -12.95 2.15 0.41
CA SER A 341 -14.21 2.91 0.38
C SER A 341 -14.30 3.83 -0.85
N SER A 342 -15.49 4.09 -1.38
CA SER A 342 -15.68 5.19 -2.34
C SER A 342 -15.56 6.53 -1.62
N VAL A 343 -14.88 7.50 -2.23
CA VAL A 343 -14.82 8.89 -1.73
C VAL A 343 -15.74 9.75 -2.58
N THR A 344 -16.64 10.50 -1.94
CA THR A 344 -17.53 11.43 -2.63
C THR A 344 -16.81 12.72 -2.98
N GLU A 345 -17.34 13.45 -3.96
CA GLU A 345 -16.87 14.79 -4.32
C GLU A 345 -16.73 15.71 -3.09
N ARG A 346 -15.60 16.42 -3.02
CA ARG A 346 -15.36 17.35 -1.92
C ARG A 346 -16.25 18.57 -2.10
N THR A 347 -17.07 18.86 -1.09
CA THR A 347 -17.99 19.98 -1.09
C THR A 347 -17.31 21.23 -0.56
N PHE A 348 -17.20 22.25 -1.40
CA PHE A 348 -16.78 23.58 -0.98
C PHE A 348 -17.99 24.53 -1.04
N PRO A 349 -18.22 25.38 -0.02
CA PRO A 349 -19.33 26.33 -0.04
C PRO A 349 -19.25 27.22 -1.31
N GLY A 350 -20.29 27.18 -2.16
CA GLY A 350 -20.43 28.07 -3.31
C GLY A 350 -19.82 27.61 -4.66
N SER A 351 -19.34 26.37 -4.79
CA SER A 351 -18.75 25.87 -6.06
C SER A 351 -19.77 25.16 -6.97
N PRO A 352 -19.80 25.42 -8.30
CA PRO A 352 -20.69 24.71 -9.23
C PRO A 352 -20.24 23.25 -9.47
N SER A 353 -21.20 22.39 -9.79
CA SER A 353 -20.95 20.98 -10.16
C SER A 353 -20.23 20.87 -11.52
N LEU A 354 -19.12 20.14 -11.57
CA LEU A 354 -18.42 19.82 -12.83
C LEU A 354 -18.73 18.38 -13.27
N PRO A 355 -19.06 18.14 -14.55
CA PRO A 355 -19.08 16.82 -15.15
C PRO A 355 -17.83 16.62 -16.02
N GLY A 356 -16.99 15.64 -15.68
CA GLY A 356 -15.91 15.23 -16.58
C GLY A 356 -15.35 13.87 -16.17
N THR A 357 -15.43 12.90 -17.08
CA THR A 357 -14.89 11.54 -16.90
C THR A 357 -13.37 11.50 -17.10
N LEU A 358 -12.67 10.65 -16.33
CA LEU A 358 -11.22 10.37 -16.34
C LEU A 358 -10.53 10.37 -17.73
N GLN A 359 -11.19 9.83 -18.75
CA GLN A 359 -10.65 9.78 -20.13
C GLN A 359 -10.53 11.15 -20.81
N GLY A 360 -11.42 12.09 -20.50
CA GLY A 360 -11.37 13.44 -21.07
C GLY A 360 -10.21 14.27 -20.51
N TRP A 361 -9.88 14.06 -19.23
CA TRP A 361 -8.75 14.71 -18.56
C TRP A 361 -7.39 14.20 -19.06
N TYR A 362 -7.20 12.88 -19.17
CA TYR A 362 -5.92 12.31 -19.63
C TYR A 362 -5.53 12.83 -21.02
N ALA A 363 -6.54 13.01 -21.90
CA ALA A 363 -6.35 13.54 -23.25
C ALA A 363 -6.07 15.06 -23.31
N GLN A 364 -6.42 15.83 -22.28
CA GLN A 364 -6.15 17.27 -22.24
C GLN A 364 -4.79 17.59 -21.61
N GLU A 365 -4.42 16.91 -20.53
CA GLU A 365 -3.23 17.25 -19.74
C GLU A 365 -1.93 16.57 -20.22
N PHE A 366 -2.01 15.41 -20.88
CA PHE A 366 -0.82 14.59 -21.20
C PHE A 366 -0.61 14.29 -22.69
N THR A 367 -1.52 14.73 -23.57
CA THR A 367 -1.39 14.59 -25.03
C THR A 367 -1.27 15.92 -25.77
N SER A 368 -1.03 17.02 -25.04
CA SER A 368 -0.73 18.34 -25.60
C SER A 368 0.76 18.53 -25.82
#